data_AF-A0AAV9KGS6-F1
#
_entry.id   AF-A0AAV9KGS6-F1
#
_cell.length_a   1.000
_cell.length_b   1.000
_cell.length_c   1.000
_cell.angle_alpha   90.00
_cell.angle_beta   90.00
_cell.angle_gamma   90.00
#
_symmetry.space_group_name_H-M   'P 1'
#
loop_
_entity.id
_entity.type
_entity.pdbx_description
1 polymer ?
#
loop_
_entity_poly.entity_id
_entity_poly.type
_entity_poly.pdbx_seq_one_letter_code
_entity_poly.pdbx_strand_id
1 'polypeptide(L)'
;MGGYSSISATSVWTINVMNVLIKLFDDTVKAMSRPLASRLIKGAASYPKFRQATIKMGQKFHDNPVDEKLAMETTVQYLVQSTILGTAWITVFFQMDRYFDHQRQRVLVADQAREQSRKKRKETWKEYDRLREEIQECELRLMLRENYIWRRGN
;
A
#
# COMPACT_ATOMS: atom_id res chain seq x y z
N MET A 1 -12.31 7.92 -41.52
CA MET A 1 -12.59 7.01 -40.39
C MET A 1 -12.17 7.72 -39.11
N GLY A 2 -13.10 8.46 -38.49
CA GLY A 2 -12.86 9.19 -37.24
C GLY A 2 -13.37 8.36 -36.07
N GLY A 3 -12.46 7.69 -35.36
CA GLY A 3 -12.77 6.96 -34.13
C GLY A 3 -12.90 7.94 -32.97
N TYR A 4 -14.12 8.36 -32.66
CA TYR A 4 -14.39 8.99 -31.37
C TYR A 4 -14.48 7.89 -30.31
N SER A 5 -13.41 7.74 -29.55
CA SER A 5 -13.33 6.93 -28.34
C SER A 5 -14.44 7.38 -27.38
N SER A 6 -15.48 6.57 -27.24
CA SER A 6 -16.55 6.78 -26.28
C SER A 6 -15.99 6.65 -24.86
N ILE A 7 -15.56 7.77 -24.28
CA ILE A 7 -15.24 7.90 -22.86
C ILE A 7 -16.53 7.53 -22.10
N SER A 8 -16.52 6.38 -21.41
CA SER A 8 -17.71 5.88 -20.72
C SER A 8 -18.14 6.85 -19.61
N ALA A 9 -19.44 6.96 -19.34
CA ALA A 9 -19.97 7.83 -18.28
C ALA A 9 -19.31 7.58 -16.90
N THR A 10 -18.87 6.34 -16.64
CA THR A 10 -18.10 5.96 -15.45
C THR A 10 -16.73 6.63 -15.37
N SER A 11 -16.02 6.77 -16.50
CA SER A 11 -14.73 7.45 -16.56
C SER A 11 -14.84 8.97 -16.43
N VAL A 12 -15.92 9.58 -16.94
CA VAL A 12 -16.20 11.02 -16.73
C VAL A 12 -16.50 11.31 -15.26
N TRP A 13 -17.26 10.43 -14.61
CA TRP A 13 -17.58 10.56 -13.19
C TRP A 13 -16.35 10.43 -12.30
N THR A 14 -15.47 9.45 -12.54
CA THR A 14 -14.22 9.30 -11.76
C THR A 14 -13.28 10.48 -11.95
N ILE A 15 -13.15 11.02 -13.16
CA ILE A 15 -12.36 12.23 -13.44
C ILE A 15 -12.92 13.44 -12.68
N ASN A 16 -14.25 13.63 -12.66
CA ASN A 16 -14.87 14.73 -11.94
C ASN A 16 -14.67 14.62 -10.43
N VAL A 17 -14.84 13.43 -9.85
CA VAL A 17 -14.61 13.22 -8.41
C VAL A 17 -13.14 13.46 -8.06
N MET A 18 -12.20 12.97 -8.85
CA MET A 18 -10.77 13.26 -8.64
C MET A 18 -10.47 14.76 -8.70
N ASN A 19 -11.01 15.47 -9.69
CA ASN A 19 -10.82 16.91 -9.80
C ASN A 19 -11.36 17.68 -8.59
N VAL A 20 -12.51 17.28 -8.05
CA VAL A 20 -13.08 17.87 -6.83
C VAL A 20 -12.17 17.62 -5.63
N LEU A 21 -11.67 16.39 -5.47
CA LEU A 21 -10.76 16.05 -4.37
C LEU A 21 -9.42 16.79 -4.45
N ILE A 22 -8.85 16.93 -5.65
CA ILE A 22 -7.62 17.68 -5.88
C ILE A 22 -7.82 19.16 -5.51
N LYS A 23 -8.94 19.76 -5.95
CA LYS A 23 -9.27 21.14 -5.59
C LYS A 23 -9.46 21.32 -4.09
N LEU A 24 -10.20 20.43 -3.44
CA LEU A 24 -10.42 20.47 -1.99
C LEU A 24 -9.08 20.39 -1.23
N PHE A 25 -8.18 19.52 -1.68
CA PHE A 25 -6.86 19.40 -1.11
C PHE A 25 -6.03 20.68 -1.30
N ASP A 26 -5.97 21.23 -2.51
CA ASP A 26 -5.25 22.48 -2.79
C ASP A 26 -5.80 23.67 -1.97
N ASP A 27 -7.12 23.78 -1.87
CA ASP A 27 -7.78 24.81 -1.06
C ASP A 27 -7.48 24.63 0.43
N THR A 28 -7.46 23.39 0.93
CA THR A 28 -7.10 23.09 2.33
C THR A 28 -5.65 23.46 2.61
N VAL A 29 -4.72 23.08 1.71
CA VAL A 29 -3.30 23.43 1.81
C VAL A 29 -3.12 24.95 1.79
N LYS A 30 -3.82 25.67 0.91
CA LYS A 30 -3.81 27.15 0.87
C LYS A 30 -4.39 27.77 2.14
N ALA A 31 -5.49 27.25 2.65
CA ALA A 31 -6.14 27.76 3.87
C ALA A 31 -5.21 27.60 5.09
N MET A 32 -4.50 26.47 5.18
CA MET A 32 -3.51 26.25 6.24
C MET A 32 -2.23 27.05 6.02
N SER A 33 -1.76 27.20 4.78
CA SER A 33 -0.49 27.85 4.49
C SER A 33 -0.51 29.36 4.70
N ARG A 34 -1.63 30.03 4.40
CA ARG A 34 -1.78 31.50 4.55
C ARG A 34 -1.46 32.03 5.97
N PRO A 35 -2.07 31.53 7.06
CA PRO A 35 -1.76 32.02 8.40
C PRO A 35 -0.32 31.72 8.83
N LEU A 36 0.22 30.57 8.43
CA LEU A 36 1.62 30.19 8.66
C LEU A 36 2.58 31.12 7.92
N ALA A 37 2.33 31.38 6.64
CA ALA A 37 3.12 32.28 5.82
C ALA A 37 3.09 33.71 6.37
N SER A 38 1.92 34.21 6.78
CA SER A 38 1.80 35.53 7.42
C SER A 38 2.65 35.65 8.70
N ARG A 39 2.63 34.61 9.54
CA ARG A 39 3.47 34.57 10.76
C ARG A 39 4.97 34.53 10.43
N LEU A 40 5.36 33.74 9.43
CA LEU A 40 6.75 33.67 8.96
C LEU A 40 7.23 35.00 8.38
N ILE A 41 6.40 35.70 7.61
CA ILE A 41 6.72 37.03 7.08
C ILE A 41 6.91 38.03 8.22
N LYS A 42 6.01 38.02 9.22
CA LYS A 42 6.15 38.86 10.42
C LYS A 42 7.43 38.55 11.19
N GLY A 43 7.74 37.27 11.41
CA GLY A 43 8.96 36.84 12.09
C GLY A 43 10.23 37.22 11.33
N ALA A 44 10.22 37.12 10.00
CA ALA A 44 11.32 37.48 9.14
C ALA A 44 11.71 38.97 9.23
N ALA A 45 10.77 39.86 9.57
CA ALA A 45 11.07 41.26 9.84
C ALA A 45 12.07 41.43 11.00
N SER A 46 12.07 40.50 11.95
CA SER A 46 12.99 40.47 13.09
C SER A 46 14.33 39.78 12.79
N TYR A 47 14.47 39.10 11.63
CA TYR A 47 15.67 38.33 11.26
C TYR A 47 16.20 38.74 9.87
N PRO A 48 17.12 39.72 9.79
CA PRO A 48 17.59 40.29 8.53
C PRO A 48 18.20 39.27 7.56
N LYS A 49 18.98 38.31 8.09
CA LYS A 49 19.59 37.23 7.28
C LYS A 49 18.54 36.33 6.63
N PHE A 50 17.47 36.00 7.36
CA PHE A 50 16.37 35.19 6.84
C PHE A 50 15.56 35.97 5.80
N ARG A 51 15.29 37.26 6.04
CA ARG A 51 14.64 38.16 5.08
C ARG A 51 15.43 38.25 3.77
N GLN A 52 16.74 38.48 3.81
CA GLN A 52 17.57 38.53 2.61
C GLN A 52 17.62 37.20 1.86
N ALA A 53 17.74 36.08 2.59
CA ALA A 53 17.74 34.75 1.97
C ALA A 53 16.42 34.45 1.24
N THR A 54 15.29 34.77 1.88
CA THR A 54 13.95 34.56 1.29
C THR A 54 13.70 35.48 0.09
N ILE A 55 14.11 36.76 0.14
CA ILE A 55 14.00 37.66 -1.02
C ILE A 55 14.85 37.14 -2.19
N LYS A 56 16.11 36.77 -1.94
CA LYS A 56 17.02 36.26 -2.98
C LYS A 56 16.49 34.99 -3.62
N MET A 57 15.88 34.11 -2.83
CA MET A 57 15.22 32.91 -3.35
C MET A 57 13.96 33.26 -4.14
N GLY A 58 13.17 34.22 -3.65
CA GLY A 58 11.96 34.73 -4.29
C GLY A 58 12.20 35.30 -5.67
N GLN A 59 13.26 36.10 -5.81
CA GLN A 59 13.69 36.66 -7.08
C GLN A 59 14.02 35.58 -8.12
N LYS A 60 14.45 34.37 -7.71
CA LYS A 60 14.71 33.26 -8.63
C LYS A 60 13.43 32.61 -9.18
N PHE A 61 12.27 32.85 -8.56
CA PHE A 61 10.99 32.32 -9.03
C PHE A 61 10.34 33.20 -10.10
N HIS A 62 10.87 34.39 -10.34
CA HIS A 62 10.34 35.35 -11.30
C HIS A 62 11.38 35.65 -12.36
N ASP A 63 10.98 35.63 -13.63
CA ASP A 63 11.88 35.93 -14.76
C ASP A 63 12.29 37.41 -14.81
N ASN A 64 11.52 38.28 -14.15
CA ASN A 64 11.76 39.72 -14.06
C ASN A 64 12.00 40.15 -12.61
N PRO A 65 12.73 41.27 -12.38
CA PRO A 65 12.89 41.84 -11.05
C PRO A 65 11.51 42.18 -10.46
N VAL A 66 11.18 41.54 -9.34
CA VAL A 66 9.97 41.81 -8.57
C VAL A 66 10.30 42.56 -7.29
N ASP A 67 9.31 43.27 -6.74
CA ASP A 67 9.43 43.93 -5.45
C ASP A 67 9.84 42.95 -4.35
N GLU A 68 10.63 43.42 -3.39
CA GLU A 68 11.14 42.59 -2.28
C GLU A 68 9.99 41.93 -1.51
N LYS A 69 8.88 42.66 -1.32
CA LYS A 69 7.72 42.14 -0.61
C LYS A 69 7.07 40.98 -1.37
N LEU A 70 6.93 41.11 -2.69
CA LEU A 70 6.35 40.07 -3.53
C LEU A 70 7.26 38.84 -3.62
N ALA A 71 8.58 39.04 -3.75
CA ALA A 71 9.58 37.96 -3.75
C ALA A 71 9.52 37.17 -2.43
N MET A 72 9.43 37.89 -1.31
CA MET A 72 9.35 37.31 0.02
C MET A 72 8.05 36.55 0.24
N GLU A 73 6.90 37.14 -0.12
CA GLU A 73 5.59 36.48 -0.04
C GLU A 73 5.56 35.19 -0.85
N THR A 74 6.06 35.22 -2.10
CA THR A 74 6.13 34.05 -2.98
C THR A 74 6.95 32.92 -2.34
N THR A 75 8.15 33.23 -1.85
CA THR A 75 9.04 32.24 -1.25
C THR A 75 8.46 31.63 0.00
N VAL A 76 7.92 32.46 0.89
CA VAL A 76 7.38 31.98 2.16
C VAL A 76 6.13 31.13 1.91
N GLN A 77 5.25 31.53 0.99
CA GLN A 77 4.09 30.71 0.61
C GLN A 77 4.54 29.36 0.04
N TYR A 78 5.50 29.35 -0.87
CA TYR A 78 6.04 28.12 -1.46
C TYR A 78 6.71 27.22 -0.41
N LEU A 79 7.48 27.80 0.51
CA LEU A 79 8.14 27.06 1.60
C LEU A 79 7.11 26.38 2.50
N VAL A 80 6.07 27.11 2.89
CA VAL A 80 5.02 26.55 3.77
C VAL A 80 4.21 25.49 3.03
N GLN A 81 3.81 25.74 1.78
CA GLN A 81 3.07 24.76 0.98
C GLN A 81 3.88 23.49 0.74
N SER A 82 5.16 23.61 0.35
CA SER A 82 6.03 22.45 0.13
C SER A 82 6.29 21.66 1.42
N THR A 83 6.36 22.33 2.58
CA THR A 83 6.47 21.66 3.88
C THR A 83 5.19 20.88 4.22
N ILE A 84 4.00 21.48 4.06
CA ILE A 84 2.71 20.81 4.30
C ILE A 84 2.57 19.62 3.35
N LEU A 85 2.86 19.80 2.06
CA LEU A 85 2.82 18.73 1.06
C LEU A 85 3.80 17.60 1.38
N GLY A 86 5.05 17.93 1.74
CA GLY A 86 6.06 16.95 2.10
C GLY A 86 5.68 16.12 3.32
N THR A 87 5.21 16.79 4.39
CA THR A 87 4.74 16.10 5.61
C THR A 87 3.51 15.22 5.34
N ALA A 88 2.59 15.67 4.49
CA ALA A 88 1.44 14.86 4.06
C ALA A 88 1.89 13.59 3.30
N TRP A 89 2.80 13.73 2.34
CA TRP A 89 3.35 12.61 1.57
C TRP A 89 4.08 11.60 2.45
N ILE A 90 4.92 12.07 3.38
CA ILE A 90 5.61 11.20 4.34
C ILE A 90 4.59 10.41 5.17
N THR A 91 3.53 11.07 5.65
CA THR A 91 2.48 10.41 6.44
C THR A 91 1.77 9.33 5.64
N VAL A 92 1.40 9.60 4.39
CA VAL A 92 0.77 8.61 3.50
C VAL A 92 1.71 7.44 3.24
N PHE A 93 2.99 7.71 2.98
CA PHE A 93 4.01 6.69 2.76
C PHE A 93 4.14 5.75 3.98
N PHE A 94 4.25 6.30 5.19
CA PHE A 94 4.29 5.48 6.41
C PHE A 94 3.02 4.68 6.66
N GLN A 95 1.85 5.21 6.31
CA GLN A 95 0.60 4.45 6.41
C GLN A 95 0.55 3.30 5.40
N MET A 96 1.00 3.52 4.17
CA MET A 96 1.09 2.46 3.16
C MET A 96 2.09 1.38 3.58
N ASP A 97 3.26 1.77 4.07
CA ASP A 97 4.29 0.83 4.53
C ASP A 97 3.74 -0.09 5.64
N ARG A 98 3.08 0.50 6.65
CA ARG A 98 2.38 -0.26 7.71
C ARG A 98 1.30 -1.19 7.17
N TYR A 99 0.51 -0.72 6.20
CA TYR A 99 -0.54 -1.53 5.58
C TYR A 99 0.06 -2.75 4.84
N PHE A 100 1.11 -2.54 4.06
CA PHE A 100 1.77 -3.63 3.33
C PHE A 100 2.43 -4.62 4.28
N ASP A 101 3.03 -4.17 5.36
CA ASP A 101 3.61 -5.06 6.38
C ASP A 101 2.55 -5.96 7.02
N HIS A 102 1.38 -5.39 7.37
CA HIS A 102 0.24 -6.18 7.85
C HIS A 102 -0.25 -7.20 6.82
N GLN A 103 -0.33 -6.84 5.54
CA GLN A 103 -0.71 -7.77 4.50
C GLN A 103 0.30 -8.91 4.35
N ARG A 104 1.61 -8.61 4.40
CA ARG A 104 2.67 -9.63 4.38
C ARG A 104 2.53 -10.61 5.54
N GLN A 105 2.30 -10.12 6.76
CA GLN A 105 2.10 -11.00 7.92
C GLN A 105 0.90 -11.93 7.74
N ARG A 106 -0.22 -11.44 7.20
CA ARG A 106 -1.39 -12.28 6.92
C ARG A 106 -1.10 -13.40 5.92
N VAL A 107 -0.32 -13.10 4.89
CA VAL A 107 0.12 -14.11 3.91
C VAL A 107 1.04 -15.14 4.56
N LEU A 108 2.00 -14.70 5.39
CA LEU A 108 2.91 -15.60 6.11
C LEU A 108 2.16 -16.56 7.04
N VAL A 109 1.18 -16.07 7.81
CA VAL A 109 0.35 -16.90 8.68
C VAL A 109 -0.48 -17.90 7.87
N ALA A 110 -1.06 -17.46 6.75
CA ALA A 110 -1.83 -18.35 5.87
C ALA A 110 -0.95 -19.45 5.26
N ASP A 111 0.28 -19.14 4.87
CA ASP A 111 1.22 -20.12 4.32
C ASP A 111 1.70 -21.11 5.38
N GLN A 112 1.97 -20.65 6.61
CA GLN A 112 2.26 -21.56 7.74
C GLN A 112 1.09 -22.52 8.01
N ALA A 113 -0.15 -22.02 8.02
CA ALA A 113 -1.34 -22.85 8.19
C ALA A 113 -1.50 -23.89 7.06
N ARG A 114 -1.18 -23.50 5.82
CA ARG A 114 -1.18 -24.41 4.66
C ARG A 114 -0.10 -25.49 4.79
N GLU A 115 1.10 -25.13 5.23
CA GLU A 115 2.17 -26.11 5.45
C GLU A 115 1.84 -27.11 6.55
N GLN A 116 1.29 -26.65 7.67
CA GLN A 116 0.82 -27.55 8.72
C GLN A 116 -0.27 -28.50 8.20
N SER A 117 -1.22 -27.97 7.42
CA SER A 117 -2.25 -28.79 6.79
C SER A 117 -1.67 -29.81 5.80
N ARG A 118 -0.62 -29.44 5.04
CA ARG A 118 0.09 -30.36 4.16
C ARG A 118 0.80 -31.48 4.94
N LYS A 119 1.44 -31.16 6.06
CA LYS A 119 2.08 -32.15 6.93
C LYS A 119 1.06 -33.14 7.49
N LYS A 120 -0.03 -32.64 8.08
CA LYS A 120 -1.13 -33.48 8.57
C LYS A 120 -1.69 -34.39 7.49
N ARG A 121 -1.97 -33.86 6.29
CA ARG A 121 -2.43 -34.69 5.15
C ARG A 121 -1.43 -35.79 4.79
N LYS A 122 -0.13 -35.51 4.78
CA LYS A 122 0.89 -36.52 4.51
C LYS A 122 0.92 -37.61 5.59
N GLU A 123 0.74 -37.25 6.85
CA GLU A 123 0.66 -38.20 7.96
C GLU A 123 -0.59 -39.07 7.83
N THR A 124 -1.75 -38.47 7.59
CA THR A 124 -3.01 -39.21 7.37
C THR A 124 -2.91 -40.16 6.18
N TRP A 125 -2.28 -39.75 5.07
CA TRP A 125 -2.06 -40.62 3.91
C TRP A 125 -1.16 -41.82 4.23
N LYS A 126 -0.08 -41.61 5.00
CA LYS A 126 0.77 -42.73 5.45
C LYS A 126 0.03 -43.72 6.33
N GLU A 127 -0.84 -43.23 7.20
CA GLU A 127 -1.67 -44.10 8.05
C GLU A 127 -2.69 -44.89 7.23
N TYR A 128 -3.31 -44.24 6.23
CA TYR A 128 -4.20 -44.91 5.29
C TYR A 128 -3.48 -46.00 4.49
N ASP A 129 -2.28 -45.71 3.96
CA ASP A 129 -1.48 -46.69 3.20
C ASP A 129 -1.09 -47.90 4.08
N ARG A 130 -0.70 -47.66 5.34
CA ARG A 130 -0.40 -48.74 6.30
C ARG A 130 -1.62 -49.62 6.57
N LEU A 131 -2.77 -49.01 6.85
CA LEU A 131 -4.02 -49.76 7.08
C LEU A 131 -4.42 -50.57 5.85
N ARG A 132 -4.22 -50.02 4.65
CA ARG A 132 -4.48 -50.72 3.40
C ARG A 132 -3.59 -51.94 3.23
N GLU A 133 -2.30 -51.84 3.55
CA GLU A 133 -1.37 -52.97 3.53
C GLU A 133 -1.78 -54.05 4.54
N GLU A 134 -2.14 -53.67 5.77
CA GLU A 134 -2.61 -54.60 6.81
C GLU A 134 -3.89 -55.36 6.39
N ILE A 135 -4.85 -54.66 5.76
CA ILE A 135 -6.07 -55.28 5.23
C ILE A 135 -5.72 -56.28 4.11
N GLN A 136 -4.86 -55.90 3.16
CA GLN A 136 -4.44 -56.78 2.07
C GLN A 136 -3.73 -58.04 2.58
N GLU A 137 -2.88 -57.90 3.60
CA GLU A 137 -2.24 -59.06 4.24
C GLU A 137 -3.25 -59.97 4.93
N CYS A 138 -4.27 -59.41 5.60
CA CYS A 138 -5.32 -60.19 6.25
C CYS A 138 -6.18 -60.94 5.23
N GLU A 139 -6.57 -60.30 4.13
CA GLU A 139 -7.29 -60.93 3.03
C GLU A 139 -6.47 -62.08 2.41
N LEU A 140 -5.18 -61.86 2.17
CA LEU A 140 -4.28 -62.90 1.66
C LEU A 140 -4.19 -64.09 2.63
N ARG A 141 -4.04 -63.84 3.94
CA ARG A 141 -4.00 -64.89 4.97
C ARG A 141 -5.30 -65.68 5.03
N LEU A 142 -6.45 -65.02 4.89
CA LEU A 142 -7.75 -65.69 4.86
C LEU A 142 -7.88 -66.59 3.63
N MET A 143 -7.54 -66.09 2.44
CA MET A 143 -7.56 -66.89 1.20
C MET A 143 -6.64 -68.12 1.28
N LEU A 144 -5.43 -67.97 1.84
CA LEU A 144 -4.51 -69.08 2.02
C LEU A 144 -5.04 -70.12 3.01
N ARG A 145 -5.68 -69.68 4.11
CA ARG A 145 -6.29 -70.55 5.11
C ARG A 145 -7.45 -71.34 4.51
N GLU A 146 -8.33 -70.69 3.76
CA GLU A 146 -9.45 -71.36 3.07
C GLU A 146 -8.95 -72.38 2.06
N ASN A 147 -7.94 -72.04 1.24
CA ASN A 147 -7.33 -72.97 0.28
C ASN A 147 -6.74 -74.20 0.99
N TYR A 148 -6.05 -74.00 2.12
CA TYR A 148 -5.47 -75.08 2.90
C TYR A 148 -6.53 -76.01 3.51
N ILE A 149 -7.61 -75.45 4.06
CA ILE A 149 -8.72 -76.23 4.62
C ILE A 149 -9.39 -77.06 3.50
N TRP A 150 -9.65 -76.44 2.35
CA TRP A 150 -10.22 -77.14 1.19
C TRP A 150 -9.34 -78.30 0.72
N ARG A 151 -8.01 -78.10 0.66
CA ARG A 151 -7.05 -79.13 0.22
C ARG A 151 -6.86 -80.29 1.20
N ARG A 152 -7.22 -80.12 2.47
CA ARG A 152 -7.12 -81.17 3.51
C ARG A 152 -8.44 -81.93 3.71
N GLY A 153 -9.58 -81.33 3.34
CA GLY A 153 -10.91 -81.92 3.45
C GLY A 153 -11.36 -82.76 2.25
N ASN A 154 -10.65 -82.66 1.13
CA ASN A 154 -10.74 -83.54 -0.05
C ASN A 154 -9.60 -84.55 -0.02
#